data_AF-A0A151G9Y9-F1
#
_entry.id   AF-A0A151G9Y9-F1
#
_cell.length_a   1.000
_cell.length_b   1.000
_cell.length_c   1.000
_cell.angle_alpha   90.00
_cell.angle_beta   90.00
_cell.angle_gamma   90.00
#
_symmetry.space_group_name_H-M   'P 1'
#
loop_
_entity.id
_entity.type
_entity.pdbx_description
1 polymer ?
#
loop_
_entity_poly.entity_id
_entity_poly.type
_entity_poly.pdbx_seq_one_letter_code
_entity_poly.pdbx_strand_id
1 'polypeptide(L)'
;FSLNNKYKFQLNINCIFYFYNYFLKLKIFIKEINNIKRIYKKIDNLNNLKQKYYIYINFLILKNPFSSITYLFYYVIKKFKQTLSLRKILKQLSLLILNIKKTSIKGIKILVSGKINGVVIAKKETCNYGLNYFNKYVYNIKYNVFYLKTKFGVLGFKFWIFLI
;
A
#
# COMPACT_ATOMS: atom_id res chain seq x y z
N PHE A 1 -11.88 21.40 -11.12
CA PHE A 1 -11.48 22.59 -11.88
C PHE A 1 -11.17 22.18 -13.30
N SER A 2 -12.03 22.59 -14.22
CA SER A 2 -11.95 22.35 -15.67
C SER A 2 -10.71 22.98 -16.26
N LEU A 3 -9.91 22.21 -17.01
CA LEU A 3 -8.89 22.75 -17.89
C LEU A 3 -9.13 22.26 -19.32
N ASN A 4 -9.34 23.28 -20.15
CA ASN A 4 -9.63 23.27 -21.58
C ASN A 4 -8.86 22.24 -22.42
N ASN A 5 -9.62 21.71 -23.39
CA ASN A 5 -9.18 21.01 -24.59
C ASN A 5 -7.97 21.70 -25.25
N LYS A 6 -6.78 21.10 -25.17
CA LYS A 6 -5.66 21.27 -26.14
C LYS A 6 -4.46 20.32 -25.98
N TYR A 7 -4.48 19.33 -25.07
CA TYR A 7 -3.32 18.45 -24.82
C TYR A 7 -3.57 17.01 -25.29
N LYS A 8 -2.67 16.52 -26.18
CA LYS A 8 -2.86 15.30 -26.98
C LYS A 8 -2.71 13.97 -26.24
N PHE A 9 -2.22 13.92 -25.00
CA PHE A 9 -2.33 12.77 -24.11
C PHE A 9 -2.06 13.23 -22.67
N GLN A 10 -3.01 13.02 -21.75
CA GLN A 10 -2.93 13.46 -20.36
C GLN A 10 -2.95 12.25 -19.42
N LEU A 11 -1.84 12.00 -18.73
CA LEU A 11 -1.71 10.95 -17.72
C LEU A 11 -1.78 11.59 -16.33
N ASN A 12 -2.92 11.44 -15.65
CA ASN A 12 -3.10 11.85 -14.26
C ASN A 12 -2.68 10.71 -13.33
N ILE A 13 -1.55 10.86 -12.64
CA ILE A 13 -1.07 9.88 -11.66
C ILE A 13 -1.39 10.43 -10.27
N ASN A 14 -2.37 9.80 -9.61
CA ASN A 14 -2.73 10.12 -8.23
C ASN A 14 -1.81 9.36 -7.27
N CYS A 15 -0.90 10.07 -6.62
CA CYS A 15 0.01 9.49 -5.63
C CYS A 15 -0.50 9.76 -4.21
N ILE A 16 -0.74 8.69 -3.47
CA ILE A 16 -1.24 8.75 -2.09
C ILE A 16 -0.05 8.73 -1.13
N PHE A 17 0.15 9.82 -0.39
CA PHE A 17 1.20 9.91 0.62
C PHE A 17 0.64 9.82 2.04
N TYR A 18 1.37 9.09 2.89
CA TYR A 18 1.03 8.83 4.28
C TYR A 18 2.00 9.58 5.20
N PHE A 19 1.45 10.43 6.08
CA PHE A 19 2.12 11.46 6.90
C PHE A 19 3.44 11.05 7.58
N TYR A 20 3.60 9.77 7.95
CA TYR A 20 4.60 9.34 8.94
C TYR A 20 6.04 9.12 8.42
N ASN A 21 6.42 9.59 7.23
CA ASN A 21 7.82 9.59 6.76
C ASN A 21 7.98 10.47 5.51
N TYR A 22 7.68 11.77 5.63
CA TYR A 22 7.75 12.74 4.52
C TYR A 22 9.13 12.75 3.84
N PHE A 23 10.22 12.76 4.63
CA PHE A 23 11.58 13.00 4.11
C PHE A 23 12.20 11.80 3.39
N LEU A 24 12.09 10.60 3.97
CA LEU A 24 12.61 9.36 3.36
C LEU A 24 11.81 8.95 2.11
N LYS A 25 10.49 9.20 2.10
CA LYS A 25 9.66 8.94 0.91
C LYS A 25 9.86 9.97 -0.20
N LEU A 26 10.14 11.23 0.11
CA LEU A 26 10.51 12.24 -0.90
C LEU A 26 11.76 11.81 -1.68
N LYS A 27 12.81 11.31 -1.02
CA LYS A 27 14.01 10.80 -1.71
C LYS A 27 13.73 9.61 -2.63
N ILE A 28 12.92 8.65 -2.17
CA ILE A 28 12.51 7.48 -2.97
C ILE A 28 11.65 7.93 -4.16
N PHE A 29 10.73 8.88 -3.94
CA PHE A 29 9.85 9.40 -4.97
C PHE A 29 10.59 10.24 -6.02
N ILE A 30 11.57 11.06 -5.61
CA ILE A 30 12.49 11.77 -6.52
C ILE A 30 13.23 10.75 -7.40
N LYS A 31 13.66 9.61 -6.82
CA LYS A 31 14.30 8.53 -7.57
C LYS A 31 13.36 7.88 -8.59
N GLU A 32 12.10 7.67 -8.22
CA GLU A 32 11.06 7.14 -9.12
C GLU A 32 10.71 8.12 -10.24
N ILE A 33 10.55 9.41 -9.95
CA ILE A 33 10.39 10.47 -10.97
C ILE A 33 11.58 10.48 -11.91
N ASN A 34 12.81 10.36 -11.40
CA ASN A 34 14.01 10.33 -12.21
C ASN A 34 14.08 9.06 -13.09
N ASN A 35 13.59 7.92 -12.60
CA ASN A 35 13.47 6.70 -13.40
C ASN A 35 12.42 6.85 -14.50
N ILE A 36 11.27 7.44 -14.19
CA ILE A 36 10.22 7.75 -15.15
C ILE A 36 10.77 8.69 -16.24
N LYS A 37 11.45 9.78 -15.86
CA LYS A 37 12.15 10.68 -16.80
C LYS A 37 13.18 9.94 -17.66
N ARG A 38 13.93 8.98 -17.10
CA ARG A 38 14.89 8.15 -17.84
C ARG A 38 14.22 7.23 -18.86
N ILE A 39 13.12 6.60 -18.50
CA ILE A 39 12.34 5.74 -19.40
C ILE A 39 11.77 6.58 -20.55
N TYR A 40 11.25 7.78 -20.24
CA TYR A 40 10.79 8.71 -21.28
C TYR A 40 11.89 9.10 -22.26
N LYS A 41 13.09 9.47 -21.78
CA LYS A 41 14.23 9.77 -22.66
C LYS A 41 14.60 8.59 -23.58
N LYS A 42 14.49 7.35 -23.10
CA LYS A 42 14.74 6.17 -23.93
C LYS A 42 13.68 5.97 -25.02
N ILE A 43 12.41 6.22 -24.71
CA ILE A 43 11.29 6.08 -25.65
C ILE A 43 11.32 7.20 -26.71
N ASP A 44 11.65 8.43 -26.31
CA ASP A 44 11.78 9.57 -27.23
C ASP A 44 12.89 9.34 -28.27
N ASN A 45 14.02 8.81 -27.83
CA ASN A 45 15.16 8.47 -28.70
C ASN A 45 14.83 7.34 -29.69
N LEU A 46 13.90 6.45 -29.36
CA LEU A 46 13.51 5.33 -30.22
C LEU A 46 12.46 5.72 -31.27
N ASN A 47 11.57 6.67 -30.94
CA ASN A 47 10.39 6.93 -31.77
C ASN A 47 10.45 8.23 -32.59
N ASN A 48 11.50 9.06 -32.48
CA ASN A 48 11.59 10.37 -33.17
C ASN A 48 10.32 11.24 -33.03
N LEU A 49 9.57 11.07 -31.92
CA LEU A 49 8.29 11.74 -31.70
C LEU A 49 8.53 13.14 -31.15
N LYS A 50 8.42 14.16 -32.00
CA LYS A 50 8.52 15.59 -31.65
C LYS A 50 7.33 16.13 -30.83
N GLN A 51 6.76 15.35 -29.91
CA GLN A 51 5.57 15.78 -29.14
C GLN A 51 5.91 16.01 -27.65
N LYS A 52 5.52 17.18 -27.14
CA LYS A 52 5.70 17.56 -25.73
C LYS A 52 4.58 16.96 -24.89
N TYR A 53 4.92 16.05 -23.98
CA TYR A 53 3.99 15.46 -23.01
C TYR A 53 4.07 16.20 -21.67
N TYR A 54 2.91 16.46 -21.06
CA TYR A 54 2.80 17.06 -19.73
C TYR A 54 2.27 16.03 -18.74
N ILE A 55 3.05 15.75 -17.69
CA ILE A 55 2.67 14.80 -16.63
C ILE A 55 2.32 15.62 -15.39
N TYR A 56 1.06 15.55 -14.99
CA TYR A 56 0.58 16.16 -13.75
C TYR A 56 0.57 15.11 -12.64
N ILE A 57 1.34 15.36 -11.59
CA ILE A 57 1.40 14.51 -10.41
C ILE A 57 0.63 15.22 -9.30
N ASN A 58 -0.53 14.66 -8.95
CA ASN A 58 -1.34 15.19 -7.86
C ASN A 58 -1.04 14.42 -6.57
N PHE A 59 -0.72 15.17 -5.53
CA PHE A 59 -0.42 14.64 -4.21
C PHE A 59 -1.66 14.73 -3.34
N LEU A 60 -2.19 13.56 -2.94
CA LEU A 60 -3.29 13.48 -1.98
C LEU A 60 -2.73 13.04 -0.63
N ILE A 61 -2.88 13.92 0.36
CA ILE A 61 -2.49 13.66 1.74
C ILE A 61 -3.67 13.01 2.46
N LEU A 62 -3.48 11.78 2.93
CA LEU A 62 -4.49 11.11 3.74
C LEU A 62 -4.31 11.45 5.22
N LYS A 63 -5.39 11.94 5.86
CA LYS A 63 -5.45 12.26 7.29
C LYS A 63 -5.11 11.04 8.16
N ASN A 64 -5.66 9.87 7.84
CA ASN A 64 -5.49 8.63 8.60
C ASN A 64 -4.86 7.52 7.73
N PRO A 65 -3.55 7.26 7.85
CA PRO A 65 -2.87 6.30 6.99
C PRO A 65 -3.30 4.85 7.24
N PHE A 66 -3.65 4.53 8.49
CA PHE A 66 -4.08 3.19 8.91
C PHE A 66 -5.46 2.79 8.39
N SER A 67 -6.23 3.72 7.80
CA SER A 67 -7.50 3.42 7.12
C SER A 67 -7.32 2.76 5.75
N SER A 68 -6.09 2.74 5.24
CA SER A 68 -5.76 2.24 3.92
C SER A 68 -5.04 0.89 3.99
N ILE A 69 -5.52 -0.07 3.21
CA ILE A 69 -4.99 -1.42 3.19
C ILE A 69 -3.58 -1.46 2.58
N THR A 70 -3.32 -0.63 1.56
CA THR A 70 -2.00 -0.49 0.94
C THR A 70 -0.93 0.00 1.92
N TYR A 71 -1.26 0.95 2.79
CA TYR A 71 -0.31 1.41 3.82
C TYR A 71 -0.05 0.33 4.86
N LEU A 72 -1.07 -0.37 5.33
CA LEU A 72 -0.92 -1.46 6.28
C LEU A 72 0.01 -2.55 5.74
N PHE A 73 -0.18 -2.95 4.47
CA PHE A 73 0.71 -3.88 3.81
C PHE A 73 2.15 -3.34 3.75
N TYR A 74 2.35 -2.10 3.32
CA TYR A 74 3.68 -1.47 3.30
C TYR A 74 4.35 -1.45 4.69
N TYR A 75 3.58 -1.15 5.74
CA TYR A 75 4.08 -1.20 7.11
C TYR A 75 4.55 -2.60 7.50
N VAL A 76 3.76 -3.63 7.20
CA VAL A 76 4.13 -5.03 7.45
C VAL A 76 5.41 -5.41 6.70
N ILE A 77 5.53 -5.04 5.42
CA ILE A 77 6.74 -5.30 4.61
C ILE A 77 7.97 -4.65 5.24
N LYS A 78 7.85 -3.38 5.64
CA LYS A 78 8.96 -2.63 6.23
C LYS A 78 9.45 -3.30 7.51
N LYS A 79 8.54 -3.75 8.37
CA LYS A 79 8.87 -4.49 9.60
C LYS A 79 9.39 -5.89 9.33
N PHE A 80 8.88 -6.57 8.31
CA PHE A 80 9.34 -7.90 7.92
C PHE A 80 10.79 -7.89 7.42
N LYS A 81 11.19 -6.83 6.71
CA LYS A 81 12.60 -6.61 6.31
C LYS A 81 13.54 -6.37 7.50
N GLN A 82 13.02 -5.89 8.64
CA GLN A 82 13.79 -5.65 9.88
C GLN A 82 13.83 -6.89 10.79
N THR A 83 13.66 -8.10 10.24
CA THR A 83 13.80 -9.42 10.89
C THR A 83 12.90 -9.70 12.10
N LEU A 84 11.78 -8.99 12.25
CA LEU A 84 10.74 -9.36 13.21
C LEU A 84 9.90 -10.54 12.67
N SER A 85 9.52 -11.48 13.54
CA SER A 85 8.61 -12.56 13.16
C SER A 85 7.23 -12.00 12.77
N LEU A 86 6.60 -12.61 11.75
CA LEU A 86 5.29 -12.15 11.23
C LEU A 86 4.24 -12.03 12.33
N ARG A 87 4.13 -13.01 13.23
CA ARG A 87 3.25 -12.96 14.40
C ARG A 87 3.46 -11.71 15.27
N LYS A 88 4.71 -11.28 15.52
CA LYS A 88 4.99 -10.06 16.31
C LYS A 88 4.56 -8.81 15.55
N ILE A 89 4.83 -8.76 14.25
CA ILE A 89 4.46 -7.63 13.39
C ILE A 89 2.94 -7.46 13.35
N LEU A 90 2.20 -8.56 13.15
CA LEU A 90 0.74 -8.54 13.11
C LEU A 90 0.15 -8.08 14.45
N LYS A 91 0.68 -8.57 15.58
CA LYS A 91 0.27 -8.11 16.92
C LYS A 91 0.54 -6.62 17.14
N GLN A 92 1.73 -6.14 16.77
CA GLN A 92 2.06 -4.71 16.88
C GLN A 92 1.13 -3.86 16.04
N LEU A 93 0.86 -4.28 14.80
CA LEU A 93 -0.03 -3.59 13.90
C LEU A 93 -1.46 -3.55 14.45
N SER A 94 -1.99 -4.65 15.00
CA SER A 94 -3.33 -4.66 15.60
C SER A 94 -3.42 -3.73 16.80
N LEU A 95 -2.40 -3.72 17.68
CA LEU A 95 -2.35 -2.83 18.84
C LEU A 95 -2.24 -1.36 18.42
N LEU A 96 -1.45 -1.05 17.40
CA LEU A 96 -1.35 0.30 16.85
C LEU A 96 -2.71 0.80 16.37
N ILE A 97 -3.50 -0.06 15.74
CA ILE A 97 -4.80 0.36 15.20
C ILE A 97 -5.83 0.53 16.31
N LEU A 98 -5.84 -0.34 17.33
CA LEU A 98 -6.63 -0.14 18.54
C LEU A 98 -6.36 1.24 19.17
N ASN A 99 -5.09 1.58 19.33
CA ASN A 99 -4.70 2.79 20.04
C ASN A 99 -5.11 4.07 19.30
N ILE A 100 -5.38 3.98 18.00
CA ILE A 100 -5.86 5.11 17.21
C ILE A 100 -7.38 5.27 17.44
N LYS A 101 -7.72 5.82 18.61
CA LYS A 101 -9.09 6.15 19.05
C LYS A 101 -9.87 7.04 18.07
N LYS A 102 -9.18 7.74 17.15
CA LYS A 102 -9.75 8.68 16.17
C LYS A 102 -10.11 8.04 14.82
N THR A 103 -9.98 6.72 14.65
CA THR A 103 -10.28 6.07 13.37
C THR A 103 -11.68 5.48 13.35
N SER A 104 -12.36 5.58 12.20
CA SER A 104 -13.65 4.94 11.95
C SER A 104 -13.55 3.41 11.79
N ILE A 105 -12.49 2.79 12.32
CA ILE A 105 -12.17 1.37 12.16
C ILE A 105 -12.79 0.61 13.34
N LYS A 106 -13.75 -0.27 13.05
CA LYS A 106 -14.39 -1.17 14.03
C LYS A 106 -13.60 -2.44 14.29
N GLY A 107 -12.86 -2.90 13.29
CA GLY A 107 -12.11 -4.14 13.37
C GLY A 107 -11.24 -4.38 12.14
N ILE A 108 -10.28 -5.28 12.29
CA ILE A 108 -9.35 -5.69 11.24
C ILE A 108 -9.12 -7.19 11.31
N LYS A 109 -9.06 -7.80 10.13
CA LYS A 109 -8.60 -9.17 9.95
C LYS A 109 -7.45 -9.18 8.96
N ILE A 110 -6.39 -9.88 9.31
CA ILE A 110 -5.22 -10.07 8.45
C ILE A 110 -4.92 -11.56 8.43
N LEU A 111 -4.77 -12.10 7.23
CA LEU A 111 -4.42 -13.49 7.00
C LEU A 111 -3.19 -13.52 6.12
N VAL A 112 -2.18 -14.24 6.56
CA VAL A 112 -0.93 -14.45 5.83
C VAL A 112 -0.79 -15.94 5.57
N SER A 113 -0.50 -16.33 4.34
CA SER A 113 -0.30 -17.73 3.95
C SER A 113 0.96 -17.90 3.13
N GLY A 114 1.76 -18.92 3.44
CA GLY A 114 2.92 -19.35 2.67
C GLY A 114 4.07 -19.86 3.54
N LYS A 115 5.29 -19.93 2.99
CA LYS A 115 6.50 -20.35 3.71
C LYS A 115 7.02 -19.25 4.65
N ILE A 116 6.27 -19.03 5.72
CA ILE A 116 6.56 -18.03 6.75
C ILE A 116 7.89 -18.37 7.41
N ASN A 117 8.77 -17.37 7.54
CA ASN A 117 10.12 -17.49 8.12
C ASN A 117 11.02 -18.56 7.46
N GLY A 118 10.76 -18.94 6.20
CA GLY A 118 11.59 -19.93 5.49
C GLY A 118 11.37 -21.38 5.92
N VAL A 119 10.26 -21.67 6.61
CA VAL A 119 9.89 -23.05 6.97
C VAL A 119 9.56 -23.86 5.71
N VAL A 120 9.88 -25.16 5.74
CA VAL A 120 9.68 -26.10 4.62
C VAL A 120 8.22 -26.18 4.18
N ILE A 121 7.30 -26.26 5.15
CA ILE A 121 5.85 -26.39 4.95
C ILE A 121 5.20 -25.01 5.05
N ALA A 122 4.29 -24.72 4.12
CA ALA A 122 3.51 -23.49 4.16
C ALA A 122 2.60 -23.45 5.39
N LYS A 123 2.60 -22.31 6.09
CA LYS A 123 1.77 -22.05 7.27
C LYS A 123 0.82 -20.89 6.99
N LYS A 124 -0.24 -20.84 7.80
CA LYS A 124 -1.23 -19.77 7.80
C LYS A 124 -1.21 -19.08 9.16
N GLU A 125 -0.97 -17.78 9.16
CA GLU A 125 -1.07 -16.93 10.35
C GLU A 125 -2.25 -15.97 10.18
N THR A 126 -3.09 -15.89 11.21
CA THR A 126 -4.23 -14.98 11.25
C THR A 126 -4.14 -14.07 12.45
N CYS A 127 -4.45 -12.80 12.24
CA CYS A 127 -4.61 -11.81 13.29
C CYS A 127 -5.96 -11.13 13.09
N ASN A 128 -6.82 -11.25 14.09
CA ASN A 128 -8.13 -10.62 14.10
C ASN A 128 -8.19 -9.72 15.32
N TYR A 129 -8.67 -8.50 15.13
CA TYR A 129 -8.81 -7.52 16.19
C TYR A 129 -10.11 -6.75 16.03
N GLY A 130 -10.79 -6.46 17.15
CA GLY A 130 -12.05 -5.75 17.16
C GLY A 130 -13.23 -6.62 16.73
N LEU A 131 -14.29 -5.96 16.27
CA LEU A 131 -15.56 -6.60 15.99
C LEU A 131 -15.52 -7.33 14.64
N ASN A 132 -15.63 -8.66 14.68
CA ASN A 132 -15.67 -9.51 13.50
C ASN A 132 -17.13 -9.86 13.17
N TYR A 133 -17.81 -9.02 12.40
CA TYR A 133 -19.18 -9.31 11.99
C TYR A 133 -19.23 -9.65 10.50
N PHE A 134 -19.04 -10.93 10.17
CA PHE A 134 -19.24 -11.43 8.80
C PHE A 134 -20.73 -11.52 8.42
N ASN A 135 -21.63 -11.55 9.41
CA ASN A 135 -23.06 -11.81 9.19
C ASN A 135 -23.95 -10.55 9.20
N LYS A 136 -23.40 -9.35 9.46
CA LYS A 136 -24.17 -8.10 9.44
C LYS A 136 -23.82 -7.31 8.16
N TYR A 137 -24.79 -7.18 7.24
CA TYR A 137 -24.67 -6.49 5.95
C TYR A 137 -24.34 -4.99 6.01
N VAL A 138 -24.21 -4.39 7.21
CA VAL A 138 -24.26 -2.93 7.41
C VAL A 138 -22.89 -2.25 7.46
N TYR A 139 -21.77 -2.98 7.38
CA TYR A 139 -20.43 -2.37 7.46
C TYR A 139 -19.72 -2.26 6.12
N ASN A 140 -19.11 -1.10 5.87
CA ASN A 140 -18.22 -0.89 4.75
C ASN A 140 -16.92 -1.69 4.96
N ILE A 141 -16.80 -2.82 4.25
CA ILE A 141 -15.62 -3.68 4.31
C ILE A 141 -14.66 -3.28 3.20
N LYS A 142 -13.48 -2.77 3.56
CA LYS A 142 -12.38 -2.68 2.62
C LYS A 142 -11.66 -4.02 2.59
N TYR A 143 -11.46 -4.57 1.40
CA TYR A 143 -10.73 -5.81 1.18
C TYR A 143 -9.62 -5.59 0.15
N ASN A 144 -8.45 -6.20 0.38
CA ASN A 144 -7.44 -6.32 -0.67
C ASN A 144 -6.52 -7.53 -0.42
N VAL A 145 -5.94 -8.03 -1.51
CA VAL A 145 -4.95 -9.10 -1.51
C VAL A 145 -3.64 -8.55 -2.02
N PHE A 146 -2.54 -8.94 -1.35
CA PHE A 146 -1.20 -8.65 -1.81
C PHE A 146 -0.34 -9.90 -1.82
N TYR A 147 0.68 -9.85 -2.67
CA TYR A 147 1.66 -10.90 -2.78
C TYR A 147 3.03 -10.30 -2.50
N LEU A 148 3.83 -11.02 -1.72
CA LEU A 148 5.20 -10.64 -1.43
C LEU A 148 6.14 -11.76 -1.84
N LYS A 149 7.07 -11.46 -2.74
CA LYS A 149 8.15 -12.37 -3.10
C LYS A 149 9.20 -12.35 -1.99
N THR A 150 9.46 -13.51 -1.41
CA THR A 150 10.57 -13.77 -0.46
C THR A 150 11.61 -14.67 -1.13
N LYS A 151 12.75 -14.83 -0.47
CA LYS A 151 13.78 -15.80 -0.91
C LYS A 151 13.24 -17.24 -0.99
N PHE A 152 12.24 -17.58 -0.20
CA PHE A 152 11.71 -18.93 -0.05
C PHE A 152 10.42 -19.17 -0.85
N GLY A 153 10.00 -18.20 -1.67
CA GLY A 153 8.76 -18.25 -2.45
C GLY A 153 7.84 -17.06 -2.19
N VAL A 154 6.54 -17.24 -2.47
CA VAL A 154 5.56 -16.15 -2.39
C VAL A 154 4.73 -16.25 -1.11
N LEU A 155 4.61 -15.14 -0.38
CA LEU A 155 3.69 -14.97 0.74
C LEU A 155 2.44 -14.23 0.25
N GLY A 156 1.27 -14.82 0.50
CA GLY A 156 -0.03 -14.19 0.24
C GLY A 156 -0.54 -13.47 1.49
N PHE A 157 -0.99 -12.24 1.32
CA PHE A 157 -1.61 -11.43 2.37
C PHE A 157 -3.04 -11.10 1.98
N LYS A 158 -3.99 -11.34 2.89
CA LYS A 158 -5.38 -10.92 2.76
C LYS A 158 -5.72 -9.99 3.91
N PHE A 159 -6.22 -8.81 3.58
CA PHE A 159 -6.59 -7.77 4.53
C PHE A 159 -8.07 -7.47 4.45
N TRP A 160 -8.71 -7.35 5.61
CA TRP A 160 -10.06 -6.82 5.79
C TRP A 160 -10.01 -5.70 6.82
N ILE A 161 -10.57 -4.54 6.47
CA ILE A 161 -10.82 -3.45 7.41
C ILE A 161 -12.33 -3.23 7.46
N PHE A 162 -12.89 -3.34 8.66
CA PHE A 162 -14.30 -3.06 8.94
C PHE A 162 -14.42 -1.60 9.37
N LEU A 163 -15.13 -0.80 8.59
CA LEU A 163 -15.39 0.60 8.89
C LEU A 163 -16.81 0.77 9.44
N ILE A 164 -16.97 1.83 10.24
CA ILE A 164 -18.27 2.31 10.70
C ILE A 164 -19.09 2.82 9.53
#